data_AF-A0A367FAV1-F1
#
_entry.id   AF-A0A367FAV1-F1
#
_cell.length_a   1.000
_cell.length_b   1.000
_cell.length_c   1.000
_cell.angle_alpha   90.00
_cell.angle_beta   90.00
_cell.angle_gamma   90.00
#
_symmetry.space_group_name_H-M   'P 1'
#
loop_
_entity.id
_entity.type
_entity.pdbx_description
1 polymer ?
#
loop_
_entity_poly.entity_id
_entity_poly.type
_entity_poly.pdbx_seq_one_letter_code
_entity_poly.pdbx_strand_id
1 'polypeptide(L)'
;MNVVVTSSITLTELTPSFTLTGAPGEVVTTGANPVRMRVTTNNFAGYTVTVAPRTAALTPSIAGNTDTIPTNLLQVNGPAQGSAYVPLSFGTPVVVATKSSASGADGDVIVNNYRITIPFVRPDTYSGILDYVATTL
;
A
#
# COMPACT_ATOMS: atom_id res chain seq x y z
N MET A 1 -32.55 -24.39 -18.20
CA MET A 1 -31.58 -24.35 -17.08
C MET A 1 -31.00 -22.96 -17.04
N ASN A 2 -31.03 -22.28 -15.89
CA ASN A 2 -30.54 -20.91 -15.75
C ASN A 2 -29.47 -20.85 -14.65
N VAL A 3 -28.45 -20.01 -14.84
CA VAL A 3 -27.40 -19.72 -13.85
C VAL A 3 -27.41 -18.21 -13.60
N VAL A 4 -27.37 -17.81 -12.33
CA VAL A 4 -27.26 -16.40 -11.92
C VAL A 4 -25.84 -16.14 -11.44
N VAL A 5 -25.20 -15.12 -11.98
CA VAL A 5 -23.85 -14.68 -11.60
C VAL A 5 -23.97 -13.33 -10.91
N THR A 6 -23.48 -13.24 -9.68
CA THR A 6 -23.42 -11.98 -8.92
C THR A 6 -22.09 -11.27 -9.10
N SER A 7 -22.04 -9.99 -8.74
CA SER A 7 -20.77 -9.26 -8.70
C SER A 7 -19.91 -9.74 -7.53
N SER A 8 -18.59 -9.79 -7.72
CA SER A 8 -17.61 -10.10 -6.69
C SER A 8 -16.34 -9.26 -6.86
N ILE A 9 -15.59 -9.09 -5.77
CA ILE A 9 -14.26 -8.51 -5.76
C ILE A 9 -13.38 -9.24 -4.75
N THR A 10 -12.14 -9.53 -5.12
CA THR A 10 -11.13 -10.11 -4.23
C THR A 10 -9.79 -9.39 -4.41
N LEU A 11 -9.02 -9.32 -3.34
CA LEU A 11 -7.62 -8.88 -3.34
C LEU A 11 -6.76 -10.02 -2.79
N THR A 12 -5.84 -10.52 -3.59
CA THR A 12 -4.96 -11.66 -3.28
C THR A 12 -3.51 -11.33 -3.65
N GLU A 13 -2.57 -12.25 -3.40
CA GLU A 13 -1.14 -12.09 -3.72
C GLU A 13 -0.51 -10.80 -3.14
N LEU A 14 -1.09 -10.26 -2.06
CA LEU A 14 -0.54 -9.07 -1.40
C LEU A 14 0.82 -9.40 -0.80
N THR A 15 1.85 -8.65 -1.17
CA THR A 15 3.16 -8.72 -0.52
C THR A 15 2.97 -8.52 0.99
N PRO A 16 3.32 -9.51 1.84
CA PRO A 16 2.94 -9.51 3.25
C PRO A 16 3.70 -8.46 4.07
N SER A 17 4.94 -8.16 3.69
CA SER A 17 5.77 -7.14 4.33
C SER A 17 6.89 -6.68 3.40
N PHE A 18 7.46 -5.51 3.68
CA PHE A 18 8.66 -4.99 3.04
C PHE A 18 9.45 -4.17 4.06
N THR A 19 10.76 -4.02 3.83
CA THR A 19 11.66 -3.27 4.70
C THR A 19 12.39 -2.19 3.90
N LEU A 20 12.47 -0.99 4.45
CA LEU A 20 13.24 0.13 3.92
C LEU A 20 14.41 0.40 4.88
N THR A 21 15.64 0.18 4.42
CA THR A 21 16.85 0.23 5.26
C THR A 21 17.79 1.33 4.77
N GLY A 22 18.26 2.18 5.69
CA GLY A 22 19.25 3.21 5.42
C GLY A 22 19.63 3.98 6.68
N ALA A 23 20.49 4.97 6.53
CA ALA A 23 20.89 5.89 7.59
C ALA A 23 19.94 7.11 7.69
N PRO A 24 19.89 7.81 8.84
CA PRO A 24 19.18 9.08 8.96
C PRO A 24 19.55 10.07 7.84
N GLY A 25 18.54 10.66 7.22
CA GLY A 25 18.65 11.57 6.08
C GLY A 25 18.62 10.89 4.71
N GLU A 26 18.81 9.58 4.62
CA GLU A 26 18.75 8.87 3.34
C GLU A 26 17.31 8.73 2.84
N VAL A 27 17.15 8.84 1.52
CA VAL A 27 15.91 8.48 0.82
C VAL A 27 16.02 7.04 0.37
N VAL A 28 15.20 6.18 0.98
CA VAL A 28 15.18 4.75 0.70
C VAL A 28 13.87 4.37 0.02
N THR A 29 13.91 3.34 -0.84
CA THR A 29 12.76 2.89 -1.63
C THR A 29 12.69 1.37 -1.73
N THR A 30 11.49 0.84 -2.00
CA THR A 30 11.28 -0.57 -2.37
C THR A 30 12.03 -0.96 -3.65
N GLY A 31 12.27 0.00 -4.55
CA GLY A 31 13.09 -0.19 -5.75
C GLY A 31 12.63 -1.38 -6.59
N ALA A 32 13.53 -2.34 -6.81
CA ALA A 32 13.26 -3.53 -7.62
C ALA A 32 12.28 -4.53 -6.98
N ASN A 33 11.92 -4.37 -5.70
CA ASN A 33 11.02 -5.24 -4.96
C ASN A 33 9.77 -4.48 -4.46
N PRO A 34 8.89 -4.03 -5.36
CA PRO A 34 7.71 -3.27 -4.99
C PRO A 34 6.66 -4.15 -4.29
N VAL A 35 5.71 -3.50 -3.61
CA VAL A 35 4.53 -4.17 -3.05
C VAL A 35 3.59 -4.54 -4.19
N ARG A 36 3.31 -5.83 -4.32
CA ARG A 36 2.45 -6.40 -5.36
C ARG A 36 1.15 -6.89 -4.75
N MET A 37 0.08 -6.86 -5.53
CA MET A 37 -1.21 -7.52 -5.24
C MET A 37 -1.92 -7.87 -6.55
N ARG A 38 -2.96 -8.68 -6.45
CA ARG A 38 -3.86 -9.03 -7.55
C ARG A 38 -5.29 -8.70 -7.16
N VAL A 39 -6.00 -8.00 -8.03
CA VAL A 39 -7.44 -7.73 -7.89
C VAL A 39 -8.21 -8.51 -8.94
N THR A 40 -9.20 -9.27 -8.52
CA THR A 40 -10.12 -9.97 -9.42
C THR A 40 -11.54 -9.49 -9.17
N THR A 41 -12.20 -8.99 -10.21
CA THR A 41 -13.61 -8.58 -10.16
C THR A 41 -14.29 -8.73 -11.52
N ASN A 42 -15.55 -9.14 -11.49
CA ASN A 42 -16.43 -9.16 -12.66
C ASN A 42 -17.36 -7.94 -12.73
N ASN A 43 -17.18 -6.91 -11.88
CA ASN A 43 -17.97 -5.69 -11.96
C ASN A 43 -17.54 -4.86 -13.18
N PHE A 44 -18.47 -4.62 -14.11
CA PHE A 44 -18.23 -3.85 -15.32
C PHE A 44 -18.04 -2.34 -15.09
N ALA A 45 -18.51 -1.79 -13.97
CA ALA A 45 -18.18 -0.42 -13.56
C ALA A 45 -16.72 -0.29 -13.13
N GLY A 46 -16.09 -1.41 -12.73
CA GLY A 46 -14.69 -1.49 -12.36
C GLY A 46 -14.44 -1.44 -10.86
N TYR A 47 -13.27 -0.93 -10.47
CA TYR A 47 -12.83 -0.93 -9.08
C TYR A 47 -11.81 0.16 -8.76
N THR A 48 -11.63 0.39 -7.46
CA THR A 48 -10.54 1.18 -6.87
C THR A 48 -9.82 0.36 -5.82
N VAL A 49 -8.51 0.57 -5.68
CA VAL A 49 -7.71 0.09 -4.55
C VAL A 49 -7.19 1.26 -3.77
N THR A 50 -7.39 1.24 -2.46
CA THR A 50 -6.84 2.24 -1.54
C THR A 50 -5.85 1.61 -0.57
N VAL A 51 -4.87 2.40 -0.12
CA VAL A 51 -3.98 2.06 0.98
C VAL A 51 -4.03 3.12 2.07
N ALA A 52 -4.01 2.70 3.34
CA ALA A 52 -3.91 3.59 4.48
C ALA A 52 -3.07 2.93 5.60
N PRO A 53 -2.30 3.70 6.37
CA PRO A 53 -1.68 3.18 7.58
C PRO A 53 -2.74 2.98 8.66
N ARG A 54 -2.61 1.90 9.44
CA ARG A 54 -3.51 1.60 10.57
C ARG A 54 -3.22 2.46 11.81
N THR A 55 -2.06 3.09 11.87
CA THR A 55 -1.63 3.97 12.97
C THR A 55 -0.97 5.24 12.43
N ALA A 56 -0.93 6.29 13.25
CA ALA A 56 -0.28 7.56 12.90
C ALA A 56 1.25 7.52 12.95
N ALA A 57 1.83 6.49 13.56
CA ALA A 57 3.27 6.33 13.69
C ALA A 57 3.70 4.86 13.61
N LEU A 58 4.91 4.65 13.10
CA LEU A 58 5.66 3.40 13.20
C LEU A 58 6.36 3.35 14.56
N THR A 59 6.32 2.18 15.20
CA THR A 59 6.83 1.98 16.56
C THR A 59 8.10 1.15 16.56
N PRO A 60 9.07 1.46 17.43
CA PRO A 60 10.33 0.75 17.55
C PRO A 60 10.10 -0.67 18.09
N SER A 61 11.04 -1.57 17.79
CA SER A 61 11.01 -2.96 18.26
C SER A 61 11.76 -3.15 19.58
N ILE A 62 12.77 -2.33 19.88
CA ILE A 62 13.58 -2.45 21.10
C ILE A 62 12.82 -1.83 22.29
N ALA A 63 12.65 -2.61 23.34
CA ALA A 63 12.05 -2.14 24.58
C ALA A 63 12.85 -0.97 25.18
N GLY A 64 12.14 0.09 25.57
CA GLY A 64 12.73 1.32 26.11
C GLY A 64 13.13 2.35 25.05
N ASN A 65 13.10 2.01 23.76
CA ASN A 65 13.15 3.02 22.72
C ASN A 65 11.78 3.71 22.60
N THR A 66 11.75 5.02 22.82
CA THR A 66 10.53 5.85 22.79
C THR A 66 10.36 6.64 21.52
N ASP A 67 11.33 6.57 20.59
CA ASP A 67 11.26 7.30 19.33
C ASP A 67 10.13 6.72 18.47
N THR A 68 9.54 7.53 17.61
CA THR A 68 8.53 7.06 16.64
C THR A 68 8.76 7.72 15.30
N ILE A 69 8.34 7.05 14.23
CA ILE A 69 8.40 7.61 12.87
C ILE A 69 6.96 7.90 12.42
N PRO A 70 6.56 9.16 12.20
CA PRO A 70 5.24 9.48 11.67
C PRO A 70 4.96 8.78 10.33
N THR A 71 3.78 8.18 10.17
CA THR A 71 3.45 7.43 8.93
C THR A 71 3.32 8.32 7.70
N ASN A 72 3.19 9.65 7.88
CA ASN A 72 3.20 10.61 6.78
C ASN A 72 4.57 10.90 6.17
N LEU A 73 5.65 10.39 6.77
CA LEU A 73 6.96 10.34 6.12
C LEU A 73 7.03 9.22 5.08
N LEU A 74 6.22 8.16 5.23
CA LEU A 74 6.11 7.10 4.24
C LEU A 74 5.22 7.56 3.09
N GLN A 75 5.75 7.45 1.86
CA GLN A 75 5.06 7.89 0.65
C GLN A 75 4.86 6.69 -0.29
N VAL A 76 3.71 6.65 -0.97
CA VAL A 76 3.34 5.60 -1.92
C VAL A 76 3.28 6.15 -3.35
N ASN A 77 3.67 5.32 -4.30
CA ASN A 77 3.49 5.53 -5.73
C ASN A 77 2.90 4.25 -6.35
N GLY A 78 1.60 4.28 -6.64
CA GLY A 78 0.92 3.25 -7.42
C GLY A 78 0.51 3.74 -8.81
N PRO A 79 -0.17 2.91 -9.61
CA PRO A 79 -0.65 3.29 -10.94
C PRO A 79 -1.46 4.58 -10.99
N ALA A 80 -2.28 4.86 -9.97
CA ALA A 80 -3.09 6.07 -9.88
C ALA A 80 -2.26 7.35 -9.61
N GLN A 81 -1.02 7.22 -9.17
CA GLN A 81 -0.12 8.35 -8.92
C GLN A 81 0.78 8.68 -10.12
N GLY A 82 0.82 7.84 -11.16
CA GLY A 82 1.78 7.99 -12.25
C GLY A 82 3.22 7.93 -11.73
N SER A 83 3.97 9.03 -11.84
CA SER A 83 5.35 9.13 -11.35
C SER A 83 5.51 9.84 -9.99
N ALA A 84 4.41 10.31 -9.39
CA ALA A 84 4.46 11.05 -8.13
C ALA A 84 4.42 10.12 -6.90
N TYR A 85 5.10 10.51 -5.83
CA TYR A 85 4.94 9.87 -4.52
C TYR A 85 4.07 10.74 -3.63
N VAL A 86 3.04 10.12 -3.05
CA VAL A 86 2.07 10.79 -2.18
C VAL A 86 2.26 10.32 -0.74
N PRO A 87 2.38 11.23 0.25
CA PRO A 87 2.42 10.88 1.66
C PRO A 87 1.19 10.07 2.08
N LEU A 88 1.41 9.04 2.89
CA LEU A 88 0.33 8.38 3.60
C LEU A 88 -0.12 9.22 4.79
N SER A 89 -1.36 9.05 5.25
CA SER A 89 -1.78 9.67 6.50
C SER A 89 -2.80 8.78 7.18
N PHE A 90 -2.67 8.62 8.49
CA PHE A 90 -3.65 7.88 9.28
C PHE A 90 -5.05 8.49 9.11
N GLY A 91 -6.04 7.62 8.90
CA GLY A 91 -7.43 8.02 8.66
C GLY A 91 -7.72 8.58 7.27
N THR A 92 -6.73 8.73 6.38
CA THR A 92 -6.93 9.24 5.01
C THR A 92 -6.43 8.22 3.98
N PRO A 93 -7.30 7.35 3.45
CA PRO A 93 -6.92 6.40 2.42
C PRO A 93 -6.45 7.09 1.13
N VAL A 94 -5.37 6.57 0.54
CA VAL A 94 -4.85 7.01 -0.75
C VAL A 94 -5.27 5.99 -1.81
N VAL A 95 -5.95 6.43 -2.87
CA VAL A 95 -6.28 5.59 -4.03
C VAL A 95 -5.00 5.29 -4.79
N VAL A 96 -4.54 4.04 -4.84
CA VAL A 96 -3.29 3.64 -5.51
C VAL A 96 -3.52 3.03 -6.89
N ALA A 97 -4.72 2.51 -7.14
CA ALA A 97 -5.11 2.02 -8.46
C ALA A 97 -6.60 2.24 -8.69
N THR A 98 -6.96 2.43 -9.95
CA THR A 98 -8.35 2.46 -10.40
C THR A 98 -8.43 1.86 -11.80
N LYS A 99 -9.56 1.21 -12.10
CA LYS A 99 -9.88 0.71 -13.42
C LYS A 99 -11.38 0.86 -13.62
N SER A 100 -11.79 1.36 -14.78
CA SER A 100 -13.20 1.62 -15.14
C SER A 100 -13.84 0.43 -15.88
N SER A 101 -13.39 -0.78 -15.60
CA SER A 101 -13.88 -2.02 -16.18
C SER A 101 -13.55 -3.20 -15.27
N ALA A 102 -14.19 -4.34 -15.52
CA ALA A 102 -13.87 -5.60 -14.86
C ALA A 102 -12.38 -5.96 -15.00
N SER A 103 -11.89 -6.78 -14.08
CA SER A 103 -10.52 -7.27 -14.20
C SER A 103 -10.36 -8.21 -15.39
N GLY A 104 -9.11 -8.50 -15.76
CA GLY A 104 -8.84 -9.69 -16.59
C GLY A 104 -9.35 -10.97 -15.92
N ALA A 105 -9.50 -12.06 -16.70
CA ALA A 105 -9.91 -13.37 -16.18
C ALA A 105 -8.96 -13.88 -15.07
N ASP A 106 -7.66 -13.61 -15.23
CA ASP A 106 -6.62 -13.93 -14.24
C ASP A 106 -6.45 -12.84 -13.17
N GLY A 107 -7.34 -11.84 -13.13
CA GLY A 107 -7.19 -10.64 -12.32
C GLY A 107 -6.16 -9.64 -12.87
N ASP A 108 -6.12 -8.47 -12.25
CA ASP A 108 -5.19 -7.38 -12.57
C ASP A 108 -4.09 -7.32 -11.52
N VAL A 109 -2.83 -7.35 -11.97
CA VAL A 109 -1.67 -7.18 -11.10
C VAL A 109 -1.42 -5.70 -10.87
N ILE A 110 -1.35 -5.30 -9.61
CA ILE A 110 -1.09 -3.93 -9.18
C ILE A 110 0.22 -3.91 -8.41
N VAL A 111 1.02 -2.87 -8.66
CA VAL A 111 2.36 -2.69 -8.11
C VAL A 111 2.46 -1.30 -7.51
N ASN A 112 2.84 -1.21 -6.24
CA ASN A 112 3.06 0.04 -5.53
C ASN A 112 4.50 0.12 -5.04
N ASN A 113 5.16 1.23 -5.34
CA ASN A 113 6.45 1.56 -4.76
C ASN A 113 6.26 2.41 -3.51
N TYR A 114 7.19 2.24 -2.57
CA TYR A 114 7.27 3.06 -1.38
C TYR A 114 8.60 3.77 -1.30
N ARG A 115 8.58 4.94 -0.66
CA ARG A 115 9.80 5.63 -0.25
C ARG A 115 9.61 6.37 1.07
N ILE A 116 10.71 6.61 1.77
CA ILE A 116 10.76 7.44 2.97
C ILE A 116 12.12 8.12 3.04
N THR A 117 12.17 9.35 3.53
CA THR A 117 13.41 9.95 4.04
C THR A 117 13.53 9.56 5.50
N ILE A 118 14.56 8.81 5.86
CA ILE A 118 14.71 8.28 7.22
C ILE A 118 14.94 9.45 8.19
N PRO A 119 14.07 9.66 9.19
CA PRO A 119 14.26 10.73 10.16
C PRO A 119 15.42 10.41 11.12
N PHE A 120 15.89 11.42 11.85
CA PHE A 120 16.88 11.22 12.90
C PHE A 120 16.20 10.61 14.14
N VAL A 121 16.29 9.28 14.26
CA VAL A 121 15.78 8.47 15.38
C VAL A 121 16.85 7.46 15.82
N ARG A 122 16.72 6.88 17.00
CA ARG A 122 17.63 5.81 17.46
C ARG A 122 17.63 4.62 16.48
N PRO A 123 18.76 3.92 16.30
CA PRO A 123 18.81 2.70 15.49
C PRO A 123 17.85 1.64 16.02
N ASP A 124 16.89 1.24 15.19
CA ASP A 124 15.85 0.25 15.51
C ASP A 124 15.14 -0.18 14.22
N THR A 125 14.28 -1.19 14.31
CA THR A 125 13.24 -1.47 13.32
C THR A 125 11.94 -0.79 13.76
N TYR A 126 11.48 0.17 12.96
CA TYR A 126 10.19 0.85 13.19
C TYR A 126 9.12 0.21 12.30
N SER A 127 8.10 -0.37 12.92
CA SER A 127 7.08 -1.17 12.23
C SER A 127 5.68 -0.54 12.32
N GLY A 128 4.86 -0.82 11.31
CA GLY A 128 3.46 -0.44 11.25
C GLY A 128 2.69 -1.34 10.28
N ILE A 129 1.37 -1.18 10.23
CA ILE A 129 0.50 -1.96 9.34
C ILE A 129 -0.11 -1.03 8.29
N LEU A 130 -0.12 -1.46 7.03
CA LEU A 130 -0.84 -0.82 5.95
C LEU A 130 -2.06 -1.69 5.58
N ASP A 131 -3.23 -1.06 5.54
CA ASP A 131 -4.49 -1.66 5.13
C ASP A 131 -4.72 -1.39 3.65
N TYR A 132 -4.89 -2.47 2.88
CA TYR A 132 -5.26 -2.44 1.47
C TYR A 132 -6.71 -2.84 1.30
N VAL A 133 -7.48 -2.01 0.62
CA VAL A 133 -8.92 -2.23 0.38
C VAL A 133 -9.20 -2.12 -1.11
N ALA A 134 -9.77 -3.17 -1.68
CA ALA A 134 -10.33 -3.15 -3.02
C ALA A 134 -11.86 -2.98 -2.93
N THR A 135 -12.41 -2.05 -3.69
CA THR A 135 -13.84 -1.75 -3.72
C THR A 135 -14.30 -1.61 -5.15
N THR A 136 -15.44 -2.22 -5.49
CA THR A 136 -16.04 -2.05 -6.82
C THR A 136 -16.65 -0.66 -6.97
N LEU A 137 -16.68 -0.14 -8.20
CA LEU A 137 -17.38 1.09 -8.56
C LEU A 137 -18.87 0.88 -8.79
#